data_AF-A0A8T7FQA5-F1
#
_entry.id   AF-A0A8T7FQA5-F1
#
_cell.length_a   1.000
_cell.length_b   1.000
_cell.length_c   1.000
_cell.angle_alpha   90.00
_cell.angle_beta   90.00
_cell.angle_gamma   90.00
#
_symmetry.space_group_name_H-M   'P 1'
#
loop_
_entity.id
_entity.type
_entity.pdbx_description
1 polymer ?
#
loop_
_entity_poly.entity_id
_entity_poly.type
_entity_poly.pdbx_seq_one_letter_code
_entity_poly.pdbx_strand_id
1 'polypeptide(L)'
;MSDKPILPPGQYELTEFPRFGLTQFAYRFPKNIEKVQITVSGEVDRSITASDLLFQLPRIEQVSDFHCVTTWSQRSLAWSGFRFSDFYESIVKPEAHPKTGANFVLLKGQDSARTSLPLEDILSNDVLLADRLNGEPLSVEHGAPLRLVAPSHYGYKNIKHLHRVEFWLNDQNYKPSGFRFMQHPRARVAMEERAIGAPGWVFRFLYRPLIRPTISRFRTAMAVYYEQVKSRR
;
A
#
# COMPACT_ATOMS: atom_id res chain seq x y z
N MET A 1 14.56 20.17 -23.02
CA MET A 1 14.21 20.05 -21.59
C MET A 1 13.00 19.13 -21.55
N SER A 2 13.16 17.90 -21.06
CA SER A 2 12.06 16.92 -21.01
C SER A 2 10.95 17.46 -20.12
N ASP A 3 9.74 17.61 -20.65
CA ASP A 3 8.57 18.06 -19.90
C ASP A 3 8.32 17.07 -18.77
N LYS A 4 8.70 17.45 -17.54
CA LYS A 4 8.44 16.63 -16.36
C LYS A 4 6.91 16.54 -16.23
N PRO A 5 6.32 15.32 -16.20
CA PRO A 5 4.87 15.18 -16.13
C PRO A 5 4.29 16.04 -15.01
N ILE A 6 3.17 16.72 -15.28
CA ILE A 6 2.50 17.58 -14.30
C ILE A 6 2.03 16.71 -13.14
N LEU A 7 2.34 17.12 -11.91
CA LEU A 7 1.85 16.43 -10.71
C LEU A 7 0.32 16.49 -10.63
N PRO A 8 -0.33 15.49 -10.01
CA PRO A 8 -1.77 15.54 -9.81
C PRO A 8 -2.23 16.78 -9.02
N PRO A 9 -3.50 17.19 -9.16
CA PRO A 9 -4.01 18.39 -8.51
C PRO A 9 -3.77 18.43 -7.00
N GLY A 10 -3.21 19.55 -6.53
CA GLY A 10 -2.92 19.75 -5.10
C GLY A 10 -1.80 18.86 -4.57
N GLN A 11 -0.89 18.39 -5.42
CA GLN A 11 0.33 17.70 -5.02
C GLN A 11 1.55 18.60 -5.19
N TYR A 12 2.51 18.47 -4.28
CA TYR A 12 3.87 19.00 -4.45
C TYR A 12 4.90 17.89 -4.26
N GLU A 13 6.03 17.99 -4.95
CA GLU A 13 7.11 17.01 -4.86
C GLU A 13 7.88 17.16 -3.55
N LEU A 14 8.13 16.05 -2.86
CA LEU A 14 9.16 15.96 -1.82
C LEU A 14 10.41 15.32 -2.41
N THR A 15 11.58 15.83 -2.05
CA THR A 15 12.86 15.23 -2.45
C THR A 15 13.07 13.87 -1.80
N GLU A 16 12.66 13.74 -0.53
CA GLU A 16 12.77 12.51 0.25
C GLU A 16 11.50 11.66 0.13
N PHE A 17 11.66 10.35 0.30
CA PHE A 17 10.54 9.43 0.49
C PHE A 17 10.46 9.00 1.96
N PRO A 18 9.79 9.75 2.86
CA PRO A 18 9.73 9.38 4.27
C PRO A 18 8.74 8.23 4.52
N ARG A 19 8.92 7.50 5.63
CA ARG A 19 7.88 6.67 6.21
C ARG A 19 6.68 7.54 6.54
N PHE A 20 5.52 7.17 6.00
CA PHE A 20 4.26 7.86 6.25
C PHE A 20 3.15 6.87 6.63
N GLY A 21 2.04 7.42 7.11
CA GLY A 21 0.82 6.70 7.49
C GLY A 21 0.03 7.46 8.56
N LEU A 22 -1.00 6.83 9.12
CA LEU A 22 -1.64 7.36 10.33
C LEU A 22 -0.66 7.25 11.50
N THR A 23 -0.59 8.29 12.33
CA THR A 23 0.38 8.44 13.43
C THR A 23 0.31 7.33 14.48
N GLN A 24 -0.82 6.64 14.61
CA GLN A 24 -0.99 5.46 15.47
C GLN A 24 -0.17 4.23 15.03
N PHE A 25 0.24 4.17 13.76
CA PHE A 25 1.09 3.10 13.22
C PHE A 25 2.59 3.43 13.30
N ALA A 26 2.98 4.64 13.75
CA ALA A 26 4.37 5.08 13.72
C ALA A 26 5.32 4.11 14.45
N TYR A 27 4.91 3.58 15.61
CA TYR A 27 5.72 2.67 16.42
C TYR A 27 5.39 1.18 16.20
N ARG A 28 4.56 0.86 15.20
CA ARG A 28 4.24 -0.53 14.86
C ARG A 28 5.16 -0.97 13.74
N PHE A 29 5.83 -2.10 13.93
CA PHE A 29 6.79 -2.65 12.99
C PHE A 29 6.47 -4.12 12.72
N PRO A 30 6.75 -4.63 11.51
CA PRO A 30 6.62 -6.05 11.20
C PRO A 30 7.53 -6.89 12.08
N LYS A 31 7.12 -8.13 12.35
CA LYS A 31 7.93 -9.09 13.11
C LYS A 31 9.02 -9.71 12.24
N ASN A 32 8.75 -9.91 10.95
CA ASN A 32 9.68 -10.50 10.00
C ASN A 32 9.74 -9.64 8.73
N ILE A 33 10.95 -9.17 8.40
CA ILE A 33 11.22 -8.35 7.20
C ILE A 33 12.03 -9.08 6.14
N GLU A 34 12.48 -10.31 6.41
CA GLU A 34 13.40 -11.05 5.55
C GLU A 34 12.64 -12.06 4.67
N LYS A 35 11.52 -12.59 5.17
CA LYS A 35 10.75 -13.63 4.47
C LYS A 35 9.38 -13.11 4.11
N VAL A 36 9.06 -13.14 2.81
CA VAL A 36 7.69 -12.91 2.34
C VAL A 36 6.80 -14.02 2.90
N GLN A 37 5.71 -13.62 3.55
CA GLN A 37 4.66 -14.51 4.01
C GLN A 37 3.33 -13.93 3.57
N ILE A 38 2.68 -14.52 2.56
CA ILE A 38 1.40 -14.03 2.05
C ILE A 38 0.34 -15.12 2.12
N THR A 39 -0.74 -14.83 2.84
CA THR A 39 -1.91 -15.71 2.96
C THR A 39 -3.08 -15.14 2.17
N VAL A 40 -3.80 -16.00 1.45
CA VAL A 40 -5.06 -15.69 0.79
C VAL A 40 -6.19 -16.34 1.58
N SER A 41 -7.25 -15.59 1.88
CA SER A 41 -8.40 -16.07 2.68
C SER A 41 -9.67 -15.24 2.40
N GLY A 42 -10.70 -15.35 3.24
CA GLY A 42 -11.99 -14.67 3.06
C GLY A 42 -13.03 -15.60 2.45
N GLU A 43 -13.82 -15.08 1.51
CA GLU A 43 -14.81 -15.82 0.70
C GLU A 43 -14.11 -16.54 -0.47
N VAL A 44 -13.28 -17.51 -0.10
CA VAL A 44 -12.55 -18.42 -0.98
C VAL A 44 -12.87 -19.85 -0.56
N ASP A 45 -12.85 -20.81 -1.48
CA ASP A 45 -13.12 -22.21 -1.15
C ASP A 45 -12.03 -22.78 -0.22
N ARG A 46 -10.78 -22.35 -0.42
CA ARG A 46 -9.65 -22.76 0.41
C ARG A 46 -8.72 -21.59 0.71
N SER A 47 -8.40 -21.40 2.00
CA SER A 47 -7.31 -20.49 2.39
C SER A 47 -5.95 -21.11 2.07
N ILE A 48 -5.07 -20.32 1.46
CA ILE A 48 -3.74 -20.78 1.01
C ILE A 48 -2.65 -19.84 1.50
N THR A 49 -1.43 -20.37 1.66
CA THR A 49 -0.22 -19.56 1.81
C THR A 49 0.53 -19.62 0.49
N ALA A 50 0.69 -18.47 -0.16
CA ALA A 50 1.20 -18.37 -1.54
C ALA A 50 2.63 -17.80 -1.62
N SER A 51 3.37 -17.82 -0.51
CA SER A 51 4.69 -17.19 -0.40
C SER A 51 5.68 -17.68 -1.45
N ASP A 52 5.82 -19.00 -1.63
CA ASP A 52 6.78 -19.58 -2.57
C ASP A 52 6.27 -19.51 -4.02
N LEU A 53 4.95 -19.68 -4.20
CA LEU A 53 4.29 -19.56 -5.50
C LEU A 53 4.45 -18.15 -6.10
N LEU A 54 4.43 -17.11 -5.26
CA LEU A 54 4.59 -15.73 -5.70
C LEU A 54 5.92 -15.53 -6.45
N PHE A 55 7.00 -16.17 -6.02
CA PHE A 55 8.32 -16.05 -6.66
C PHE A 55 8.45 -16.83 -7.98
N GLN A 56 7.45 -17.62 -8.35
CA GLN A 56 7.40 -18.30 -9.65
C GLN A 56 6.78 -17.41 -10.74
N LEU A 57 6.13 -16.30 -10.35
CA LEU A 57 5.55 -15.36 -11.29
C LEU A 57 6.64 -14.53 -12.01
N PRO A 58 6.35 -14.02 -13.22
CA PRO A 58 7.23 -13.07 -13.88
C PRO A 58 7.48 -11.83 -13.01
N ARG A 59 8.76 -11.49 -12.83
CA ARG A 59 9.14 -10.26 -12.16
C ARG A 59 9.01 -9.08 -13.12
N ILE A 60 8.41 -8.01 -12.63
CA ILE A 60 8.19 -6.76 -13.36
C ILE A 60 8.96 -5.63 -12.68
N GLU A 61 9.59 -4.80 -13.49
CA GLU A 61 10.14 -3.51 -13.09
C GLU A 61 9.19 -2.40 -13.53
N GLN A 62 8.92 -1.45 -12.63
CA GLN A 62 8.00 -0.35 -12.86
C GLN A 62 8.52 0.92 -12.21
N VAL A 63 8.68 1.97 -13.01
CA VAL A 63 8.89 3.32 -12.49
C VAL A 63 7.54 4.00 -12.35
N SER A 64 7.16 4.37 -11.13
CA SER A 64 5.88 5.04 -10.88
C SER A 64 5.98 6.04 -9.74
N ASP A 65 5.15 7.08 -9.81
CA ASP A 65 5.05 8.08 -8.76
C ASP A 65 4.20 7.57 -7.59
N PHE A 66 4.46 8.10 -6.40
CA PHE A 66 3.70 7.88 -5.19
C PHE A 66 3.01 9.18 -4.78
N HIS A 67 1.71 9.11 -4.47
CA HIS A 67 0.91 10.28 -4.11
C HIS A 67 0.29 10.13 -2.72
N CYS A 68 0.62 11.04 -1.80
CA CYS A 68 0.02 11.08 -0.48
C CYS A 68 -1.30 11.85 -0.50
N VAL A 69 -2.28 11.35 0.24
CA VAL A 69 -3.57 12.04 0.44
C VAL A 69 -3.39 13.39 1.13
N THR A 70 -2.29 13.58 1.86
CA THR A 70 -1.92 14.84 2.53
C THR A 70 -1.09 15.77 1.63
N THR A 71 -1.33 15.77 0.32
CA THR A 71 -0.86 16.78 -0.66
C THR A 71 0.63 16.74 -1.05
N TRP A 72 1.39 15.68 -0.78
CA TRP A 72 2.75 15.54 -1.29
C TRP A 72 2.93 14.28 -2.13
N SER A 73 3.89 14.31 -3.05
CA SER A 73 4.23 13.19 -3.93
C SER A 73 5.73 12.93 -3.94
N GLN A 74 6.10 11.67 -4.18
CA GLN A 74 7.47 11.32 -4.52
C GLN A 74 7.49 10.68 -5.90
N ARG A 75 8.45 11.07 -6.73
CA ARG A 75 8.45 10.72 -8.15
C ARG A 75 9.50 9.67 -8.49
N SER A 76 9.30 9.01 -9.62
CA SER A 76 10.31 8.17 -10.25
C SER A 76 10.83 7.05 -9.34
N LEU A 77 9.95 6.45 -8.55
CA LEU A 77 10.30 5.32 -7.69
C LEU A 77 10.37 4.04 -8.54
N ALA A 78 11.54 3.40 -8.59
CA ALA A 78 11.75 2.18 -9.36
C ALA A 78 11.39 0.95 -8.51
N TRP A 79 10.16 0.49 -8.66
CA TRP A 79 9.65 -0.71 -7.99
C TRP A 79 10.00 -1.96 -8.77
N SER A 80 10.22 -3.06 -8.05
CA SER A 80 10.27 -4.39 -8.66
C SER A 80 9.48 -5.39 -7.81
N GLY A 81 8.79 -6.31 -8.48
CA GLY A 81 7.91 -7.29 -7.86
C GLY A 81 7.07 -8.05 -8.87
N PHE A 82 5.83 -8.36 -8.51
CA PHE A 82 4.92 -9.19 -9.31
C PHE A 82 3.61 -8.44 -9.53
N ARG A 83 3.01 -8.53 -10.73
CA ARG A 83 1.70 -7.91 -10.95
C ARG A 83 0.66 -8.59 -10.07
N PHE A 84 -0.22 -7.80 -9.48
CA PHE A 84 -1.31 -8.34 -8.70
C PHE A 84 -2.29 -9.13 -9.59
N SER A 85 -2.46 -8.73 -10.86
CA SER A 85 -3.22 -9.49 -11.86
C SER A 85 -2.67 -10.90 -12.05
N ASP A 86 -1.34 -11.05 -12.20
CA ASP A 86 -0.71 -12.34 -12.44
C ASP A 86 -0.80 -13.23 -11.19
N PHE A 87 -0.62 -12.64 -10.01
CA PHE A 87 -0.87 -13.31 -8.74
C PHE A 87 -2.32 -13.80 -8.63
N TYR A 88 -3.28 -12.99 -9.06
CA TYR A 88 -4.69 -13.35 -9.01
C TYR A 88 -5.04 -14.47 -9.99
N GLU A 89 -4.64 -14.34 -11.26
CA GLU A 89 -4.98 -15.30 -12.31
C GLU A 89 -4.22 -16.62 -12.19
N SER A 90 -2.93 -16.59 -11.87
CA SER A 90 -2.07 -17.78 -11.87
C SER A 90 -2.01 -18.50 -10.53
N ILE A 91 -2.41 -17.85 -9.42
CA ILE A 91 -2.33 -18.46 -8.08
C ILE A 91 -3.68 -18.39 -7.38
N VAL A 92 -4.26 -17.20 -7.17
CA VAL A 92 -5.48 -17.07 -6.35
C VAL A 92 -6.65 -17.85 -6.95
N LYS A 93 -6.95 -17.65 -8.23
CA LYS A 93 -8.05 -18.34 -8.92
C LYS A 93 -7.89 -19.87 -8.91
N PRO A 94 -6.76 -20.46 -9.34
CA PRO A 94 -6.60 -21.90 -9.39
C PRO A 94 -6.41 -22.58 -8.03
N GLU A 95 -5.85 -21.89 -7.02
CA GLU A 95 -5.52 -22.51 -5.73
C GLU A 95 -6.54 -22.21 -4.63
N ALA A 96 -7.04 -20.97 -4.57
CA ALA A 96 -7.96 -20.52 -3.51
C ALA A 96 -9.43 -20.56 -3.95
N HIS A 97 -9.72 -20.40 -5.24
CA HIS A 97 -11.06 -20.32 -5.83
C HIS A 97 -11.95 -19.29 -5.11
N PRO A 98 -11.76 -17.97 -5.34
CA PRO A 98 -12.66 -16.95 -4.81
C PRO A 98 -14.10 -17.19 -5.25
N LYS A 99 -15.05 -17.06 -4.32
CA LYS A 99 -16.47 -17.23 -4.63
C LYS A 99 -16.93 -16.21 -5.67
N THR A 100 -17.87 -16.62 -6.51
CA THR A 100 -18.53 -15.72 -7.47
C THR A 100 -19.09 -14.48 -6.75
N GLY A 101 -18.74 -13.30 -7.26
CA GLY A 101 -19.14 -12.02 -6.68
C GLY A 101 -18.19 -11.45 -5.62
N ALA A 102 -17.08 -12.13 -5.30
CA ALA A 102 -16.05 -11.62 -4.39
C ALA A 102 -15.25 -10.46 -5.02
N ASN A 103 -15.87 -9.28 -5.08
CA ASN A 103 -15.39 -8.11 -5.79
C ASN A 103 -14.66 -7.10 -4.91
N PHE A 104 -14.33 -7.46 -3.67
CA PHE A 104 -13.65 -6.59 -2.73
C PHE A 104 -12.44 -7.27 -2.11
N VAL A 105 -11.31 -6.57 -2.09
CA VAL A 105 -10.04 -7.09 -1.57
C VAL A 105 -9.62 -6.31 -0.34
N LEU A 106 -9.56 -7.00 0.80
CA LEU A 106 -9.05 -6.49 2.07
C LEU A 106 -7.59 -6.94 2.26
N LEU A 107 -6.71 -5.98 2.42
CA LEU A 107 -5.28 -6.20 2.60
C LEU A 107 -4.88 -5.91 4.05
N LYS A 108 -4.01 -6.75 4.61
CA LYS A 108 -3.52 -6.61 6.00
C LYS A 108 -1.99 -6.62 6.06
N GLY A 109 -1.45 -5.62 6.75
CA GLY A 109 -0.03 -5.48 7.07
C GLY A 109 0.32 -6.14 8.40
N GLN A 110 1.56 -6.61 8.56
CA GLN A 110 2.04 -7.24 9.80
C GLN A 110 2.00 -6.26 10.99
N ASP A 111 2.02 -4.95 10.73
CA ASP A 111 1.88 -3.86 11.69
C ASP A 111 0.41 -3.58 12.08
N SER A 112 -0.50 -4.48 11.71
CA SER A 112 -1.95 -4.38 11.86
C SER A 112 -2.61 -3.26 11.04
N ALA A 113 -1.89 -2.61 10.13
CA ALA A 113 -2.50 -1.71 9.16
C ALA A 113 -3.44 -2.51 8.24
N ARG A 114 -4.52 -1.86 7.80
CA ARG A 114 -5.50 -2.47 6.90
C ARG A 114 -5.96 -1.46 5.87
N THR A 115 -6.15 -1.92 4.66
CA THR A 115 -6.75 -1.13 3.59
C THR A 115 -7.52 -2.05 2.67
N SER A 116 -8.27 -1.47 1.76
CA SER A 116 -9.10 -2.24 0.86
C SER A 116 -9.29 -1.54 -0.47
N LEU A 117 -9.50 -2.33 -1.51
CA LEU A 117 -9.79 -1.86 -2.86
C LEU A 117 -10.84 -2.76 -3.51
N PRO A 118 -11.68 -2.24 -4.42
CA PRO A 118 -12.42 -3.07 -5.35
C PRO A 118 -11.47 -4.00 -6.13
N LEU A 119 -11.96 -5.18 -6.47
CA LEU A 119 -11.20 -6.15 -7.26
C LEU A 119 -10.77 -5.57 -8.60
N GLU A 120 -11.63 -4.80 -9.27
CA GLU A 120 -11.28 -4.12 -10.53
C GLU A 120 -10.08 -3.16 -10.41
N ASP A 121 -9.99 -2.44 -9.29
CA ASP A 121 -8.93 -1.45 -9.07
C ASP A 121 -7.59 -2.16 -8.82
N ILE A 122 -7.59 -3.18 -7.97
CA ILE A 122 -6.36 -3.91 -7.61
C ILE A 122 -5.86 -4.83 -8.74
N LEU A 123 -6.72 -5.21 -9.68
CA LEU A 123 -6.33 -5.94 -10.90
C LEU A 123 -5.81 -5.04 -12.03
N SER A 124 -5.73 -3.72 -11.81
CA SER A 124 -5.13 -2.82 -12.79
C SER A 124 -3.69 -3.21 -13.12
N ASN A 125 -3.29 -3.01 -14.38
CA ASN A 125 -2.00 -3.48 -14.88
C ASN A 125 -0.81 -2.90 -14.11
N ASP A 126 -0.90 -1.68 -13.57
CA ASP A 126 0.16 -0.98 -12.84
C ASP A 126 0.24 -1.32 -11.34
N VAL A 127 -0.59 -2.26 -10.86
CA VAL A 127 -0.62 -2.68 -9.46
C VAL A 127 0.33 -3.84 -9.23
N LEU A 128 1.30 -3.64 -8.33
CA LEU A 128 2.33 -4.61 -7.97
C LEU A 128 2.24 -5.06 -6.51
N LEU A 129 2.60 -6.31 -6.29
CA LEU A 129 3.16 -6.84 -5.06
C LEU A 129 4.68 -6.65 -5.13
N ALA A 130 5.18 -5.55 -4.56
CA ALA A 130 6.59 -5.18 -4.64
C ALA A 130 7.39 -5.64 -3.43
N ASP A 131 8.59 -6.18 -3.67
CA ASP A 131 9.57 -6.60 -2.67
C ASP A 131 10.91 -5.84 -2.79
N ARG A 132 11.04 -4.99 -3.82
CA ARG A 132 12.22 -4.16 -4.07
C ARG A 132 11.85 -2.72 -4.42
N LEU A 133 12.76 -1.80 -4.07
CA LEU A 133 12.72 -0.38 -4.44
C LEU A 133 14.13 0.09 -4.78
N ASN A 134 14.30 0.70 -5.95
CA ASN A 134 15.56 1.23 -6.46
C ASN A 134 16.68 0.16 -6.49
N GLY A 135 16.35 -1.05 -6.97
CA GLY A 135 17.26 -2.19 -7.06
C GLY A 135 17.46 -2.96 -5.75
N GLU A 136 17.20 -2.34 -4.60
CA GLU A 136 17.42 -2.94 -3.28
C GLU A 136 16.17 -3.62 -2.72
N PRO A 137 16.31 -4.65 -1.86
CA PRO A 137 15.20 -5.14 -1.05
C PRO A 137 14.53 -4.00 -0.27
N LEU A 138 13.21 -4.07 -0.09
CA LEU A 138 12.50 -3.06 0.69
C LEU A 138 13.11 -2.90 2.09
N SER A 139 13.24 -1.67 2.54
CA SER A 139 13.50 -1.37 3.94
C SER A 139 12.20 -1.51 4.76
N VAL A 140 12.33 -1.61 6.09
CA VAL A 140 11.16 -1.58 6.99
C VAL A 140 10.36 -0.27 6.84
N GLU A 141 11.01 0.83 6.47
CA GLU A 141 10.35 2.12 6.24
C GLU A 141 9.42 2.06 5.02
N HIS A 142 9.85 1.35 3.98
CA HIS A 142 9.15 1.22 2.71
C HIS A 142 8.26 -0.01 2.59
N GLY A 143 8.20 -0.85 3.62
CA GLY A 143 7.19 -1.90 3.74
C GLY A 143 7.69 -3.32 3.57
N ALA A 144 8.96 -3.60 3.86
CA ALA A 144 9.52 -4.95 3.87
C ALA A 144 8.64 -5.97 4.62
N PRO A 145 8.59 -7.24 4.17
CA PRO A 145 9.27 -7.79 2.99
C PRO A 145 8.48 -7.57 1.68
N LEU A 146 7.19 -7.22 1.77
CA LEU A 146 6.29 -7.10 0.64
C LEU A 146 5.31 -5.95 0.87
N ARG A 147 5.00 -5.18 -0.16
CA ARG A 147 3.99 -4.12 -0.12
C ARG A 147 3.09 -4.15 -1.35
N LEU A 148 1.93 -3.49 -1.25
CA LEU A 148 1.18 -3.08 -2.44
C LEU A 148 1.77 -1.77 -2.99
N VAL A 149 1.92 -1.72 -4.30
CA VAL A 149 2.15 -0.51 -5.10
C VAL A 149 0.97 -0.37 -6.07
N ALA A 150 0.21 0.71 -5.95
CA ALA A 150 -0.97 1.02 -6.75
C ALA A 150 -0.92 2.52 -7.09
N PRO A 151 -0.19 2.91 -8.15
CA PRO A 151 0.16 4.32 -8.44
C PRO A 151 -1.04 5.24 -8.64
N SER A 152 -2.11 4.70 -9.24
CA SER A 152 -3.37 5.41 -9.46
C SER A 152 -4.14 5.74 -8.18
N HIS A 153 -3.71 5.22 -7.01
CA HIS A 153 -4.39 5.34 -5.73
C HIS A 153 -3.53 6.07 -4.68
N TYR A 154 -4.19 6.84 -3.81
CA TYR A 154 -3.49 7.50 -2.71
C TYR A 154 -2.78 6.52 -1.77
N GLY A 155 -1.69 7.00 -1.16
CA GLY A 155 -0.75 6.16 -0.43
C GLY A 155 -1.30 5.32 0.73
N TYR A 156 -2.46 5.67 1.30
CA TYR A 156 -3.09 4.84 2.33
C TYR A 156 -3.73 3.54 1.76
N LYS A 157 -3.90 3.44 0.44
CA LYS A 157 -4.24 2.20 -0.28
C LYS A 157 -3.02 1.34 -0.58
N ASN A 158 -1.83 1.94 -0.59
CA ASN A 158 -0.56 1.27 -0.86
C ASN A 158 0.00 0.64 0.42
N ILE A 159 -0.65 -0.43 0.90
CA ILE A 159 -0.33 -1.05 2.19
C ILE A 159 1.11 -1.57 2.26
N LYS A 160 1.74 -1.38 3.42
CA LYS A 160 3.10 -1.85 3.74
C LYS A 160 3.04 -3.14 4.54
N HIS A 161 4.14 -3.90 4.54
CA HIS A 161 4.29 -5.11 5.36
C HIS A 161 3.19 -6.14 5.08
N LEU A 162 2.74 -6.22 3.82
CA LEU A 162 1.60 -7.03 3.41
C LEU A 162 1.86 -8.50 3.73
N HIS A 163 0.91 -9.12 4.42
CA HIS A 163 0.98 -10.55 4.72
C HIS A 163 -0.32 -11.30 4.49
N ARG A 164 -1.42 -10.58 4.23
CA ARG A 164 -2.71 -11.21 3.96
C ARG A 164 -3.54 -10.44 2.95
N VAL A 165 -4.13 -11.18 2.02
CA VAL A 165 -5.09 -10.74 1.01
C VAL A 165 -6.39 -11.51 1.27
N GLU A 166 -7.49 -10.79 1.50
CA GLU A 166 -8.79 -11.40 1.76
C GLU A 166 -9.79 -10.96 0.70
N PHE A 167 -10.47 -11.92 0.07
CA PHE A 167 -11.51 -11.65 -0.92
C PHE A 167 -12.88 -11.68 -0.25
N TRP A 168 -13.73 -10.72 -0.57
CA TRP A 168 -15.04 -10.54 0.05
C TRP A 168 -16.07 -10.08 -0.99
N LEU A 169 -17.34 -10.41 -0.75
CA LEU A 169 -18.46 -9.98 -1.59
C LEU A 169 -18.68 -8.46 -1.52
N ASN A 170 -18.35 -7.85 -0.39
CA ASN A 170 -18.55 -6.42 -0.12
C ASN A 170 -17.57 -5.91 0.95
N ASP A 171 -17.68 -4.63 1.31
CA ASP A 171 -16.76 -3.95 2.23
C ASP A 171 -17.15 -4.08 3.71
N GLN A 172 -18.16 -4.86 4.09
CA GLN A 172 -18.64 -4.94 5.48
C GLN A 172 -17.56 -5.44 6.47
N ASN A 173 -16.64 -6.28 5.99
CA ASN A 173 -15.52 -6.78 6.79
C ASN A 173 -14.39 -5.76 6.95
N TYR A 174 -14.42 -4.66 6.21
CA TYR A 174 -13.44 -3.60 6.32
C TYR A 174 -13.77 -2.61 7.44
N LYS A 175 -12.94 -2.61 8.48
CA LYS A 175 -12.99 -1.66 9.59
C LYS A 175 -11.86 -0.63 9.44
N PRO A 176 -12.14 0.62 9.04
CA PRO A 176 -11.12 1.64 8.89
C PRO A 176 -10.51 1.98 10.25
N SER A 177 -9.19 2.26 10.28
CA SER A 177 -8.48 2.64 11.51
C SER A 177 -8.71 4.10 11.96
N GLY A 178 -9.62 4.82 11.30
CA GLY A 178 -9.99 6.21 11.59
C GLY A 178 -11.45 6.43 11.20
N PHE A 179 -11.90 7.69 11.13
CA PHE A 179 -13.27 7.99 10.72
C PHE A 179 -13.54 7.47 9.31
N ARG A 180 -14.69 6.80 9.11
CA ARG A 180 -15.04 6.15 7.83
C ARG A 180 -15.07 7.15 6.67
N PHE A 181 -15.52 8.39 6.91
CA PHE A 181 -15.53 9.44 5.88
C PHE A 181 -14.12 9.84 5.42
N MET A 182 -13.07 9.68 6.23
CA MET A 182 -11.70 10.04 5.85
C MET A 182 -11.05 9.03 4.89
N GLN A 183 -11.70 7.89 4.63
CA GLN A 183 -11.14 6.84 3.79
C GLN A 183 -12.07 6.59 2.60
N HIS A 184 -11.73 7.21 1.47
CA HIS A 184 -12.43 6.95 0.23
C HIS A 184 -12.28 5.47 -0.19
N PRO A 185 -13.35 4.80 -0.69
CA PRO A 185 -13.30 3.38 -1.07
C PRO A 185 -12.25 3.08 -2.15
N ARG A 186 -12.16 3.92 -3.19
CA ARG A 186 -11.21 3.77 -4.30
C ARG A 186 -9.94 4.60 -4.13
N ALA A 187 -10.07 5.90 -3.84
CA ALA A 187 -8.96 6.81 -3.54
C ALA A 187 -8.10 7.16 -4.76
N ARG A 188 -8.76 7.27 -5.92
CA ARG A 188 -8.12 7.60 -7.20
C ARG A 188 -7.54 9.00 -7.16
N VAL A 189 -6.27 9.10 -7.52
CA VAL A 189 -5.48 10.33 -7.45
C VAL A 189 -6.00 11.35 -8.46
N ALA A 190 -6.23 10.93 -9.71
CA ALA A 190 -6.72 11.77 -10.80
C ALA A 190 -8.08 12.41 -10.52
N MET A 191 -8.92 11.71 -9.73
CA MET A 191 -10.27 12.15 -9.37
C MET A 191 -10.31 12.91 -8.03
N GLU A 192 -9.16 13.12 -7.39
CA GLU A 192 -9.06 13.73 -6.06
C GLU A 192 -9.94 13.11 -4.97
N GLU A 193 -10.08 11.79 -5.01
CA GLU A 193 -10.85 11.01 -4.05
C GLU A 193 -10.11 10.90 -2.70
N ARG A 194 -10.00 12.01 -1.97
CA ARG A 194 -9.25 12.07 -0.71
C ARG A 194 -10.06 11.53 0.48
N ALA A 195 -11.37 11.76 0.46
CA ALA A 195 -12.32 11.39 1.51
C ALA A 195 -13.76 11.48 0.94
N ILE A 196 -14.74 11.07 1.73
CA ILE A 196 -16.17 11.06 1.39
C ILE A 196 -16.83 12.31 1.99
N GLY A 197 -17.78 12.90 1.26
CA GLY A 197 -18.70 13.93 1.78
C GLY A 197 -18.35 15.38 1.47
N ALA A 198 -17.18 15.64 0.86
CA ALA A 198 -16.84 16.98 0.35
C ALA A 198 -15.89 16.89 -0.86
N PRO A 199 -15.78 17.96 -1.67
CA PRO A 199 -14.79 18.02 -2.75
C PRO A 199 -13.36 17.87 -2.24
N GLY A 200 -12.50 17.21 -3.02
CA GLY A 200 -11.12 16.91 -2.64
C GLY A 200 -10.29 18.14 -2.23
N TRP A 201 -10.53 19.30 -2.85
CA TRP A 201 -9.82 20.54 -2.53
C TRP A 201 -10.01 20.99 -1.07
N VAL A 202 -11.17 20.72 -0.46
CA VAL A 202 -11.44 21.04 0.95
C VAL A 202 -10.50 20.25 1.86
N PHE A 203 -10.35 18.95 1.60
CA PHE A 203 -9.48 18.07 2.38
C PHE A 203 -7.99 18.42 2.24
N ARG A 204 -7.57 19.06 1.14
CA ARG A 204 -6.20 19.55 1.00
C ARG A 204 -5.85 20.52 2.14
N PHE A 205 -6.73 21.47 2.43
CA PHE A 205 -6.53 22.45 3.50
C PHE A 205 -6.54 21.81 4.89
N LEU A 206 -7.42 20.83 5.11
CA LEU A 206 -7.50 20.12 6.39
C LEU A 206 -6.28 19.21 6.65
N TYR A 207 -5.75 18.56 5.63
CA TYR A 207 -4.67 17.58 5.78
C TYR A 207 -3.26 18.17 5.75
N ARG A 208 -3.06 19.30 5.06
CA ARG A 208 -1.72 19.90 4.89
C ARG A 208 -1.00 20.23 6.21
N PRO A 209 -1.67 20.72 7.27
CA PRO A 209 -1.02 20.95 8.57
C PRO A 209 -0.48 19.67 9.23
N LEU A 210 -1.02 18.49 8.87
CA LEU A 210 -0.63 17.22 9.46
C LEU A 210 0.71 16.67 8.93
N ILE A 211 1.22 17.19 7.81
CA ILE A 211 2.39 16.62 7.12
C ILE A 211 3.64 16.63 8.01
N ARG A 212 4.08 17.83 8.44
CA ARG A 212 5.29 18.01 9.25
C ARG A 212 5.25 17.22 10.58
N PRO A 213 4.20 17.31 11.41
CA PRO A 213 4.15 16.53 12.65
C PRO A 213 4.13 15.02 12.39
N THR A 214 3.47 14.58 11.31
CA THR A 214 3.46 13.15 10.93
C THR A 214 4.86 12.69 10.55
N ILE A 215 5.54 13.38 9.64
CA ILE A 215 6.92 13.05 9.23
C ILE A 215 7.85 13.03 10.46
N SER A 216 7.78 14.05 11.32
CA SER A 216 8.59 14.10 12.53
C SER A 216 8.37 12.88 13.43
N ARG A 217 7.10 12.51 13.68
CA ARG A 217 6.77 11.35 14.51
C ARG A 217 7.29 10.04 13.92
N PHE A 218 7.13 9.85 12.61
CA PHE A 218 7.63 8.67 11.93
C PHE A 218 9.17 8.61 11.94
N ARG A 219 9.87 9.74 11.75
CA ARG A 219 11.33 9.82 11.87
C ARG A 219 11.80 9.43 13.28
N THR A 220 11.17 9.96 14.33
CA THR A 220 11.47 9.56 15.72
C THR A 220 11.27 8.06 15.94
N ALA A 221 10.16 7.51 15.45
CA ALA A 221 9.91 6.07 15.59
C ALA A 221 10.93 5.21 14.84
N MET A 222 11.39 5.65 13.67
CA MET A 222 12.43 4.98 12.90
C MET A 222 13.79 5.00 13.61
N ALA A 223 14.17 6.13 14.23
CA ALA A 223 15.39 6.22 15.02
C ALA A 223 15.40 5.18 16.16
N VAL A 224 14.31 5.12 16.93
CA VAL A 224 14.11 4.14 18.01
C VAL A 224 14.20 2.71 17.49
N TYR A 225 13.58 2.41 16.35
CA TYR A 225 13.65 1.08 15.74
C TYR A 225 15.09 0.68 15.40
N TYR A 226 15.85 1.56 14.75
CA TYR A 226 17.22 1.25 14.36
C TYR A 226 18.17 1.12 15.56
N GLU A 227 17.96 1.87 16.63
CA GLU A 227 18.68 1.68 17.90
C GLU A 227 18.42 0.29 18.49
N GLN A 228 17.16 -0.16 18.51
CA GLN A 228 16.79 -1.50 19.00
C GLN A 228 17.32 -2.64 18.13
N VAL A 229 17.37 -2.45 16.81
CA VAL A 229 17.96 -3.44 15.90
C VAL A 229 19.46 -3.54 16.11
N LYS A 230 20.16 -2.40 16.28
CA LYS A 230 21.59 -2.37 16.58
C LYS A 230 21.91 -3.05 17.91
N SER A 231 21.11 -2.83 18.95
CA SER A 231 21.36 -3.44 20.27
C SER A 231 21.10 -4.96 20.33
N ARG A 232 20.48 -5.54 19.30
CA ARG A 232 20.20 -6.98 19.20
C ARG A 232 21.21 -7.74 18.34
N ARG A 233 22.10 -7.02 17.66
CA ARG A 233 23.23 -7.57 16.89
C ARG A 233 24.49 -7.52 17.74
#